data_AF-A0A8S3PQX0-F1
#
_entry.id   AF-A0A8S3PQX0-F1
#
_cell.length_a   1.000
_cell.length_b   1.000
_cell.length_c   1.000
_cell.angle_alpha   90.00
_cell.angle_beta   90.00
_cell.angle_gamma   90.00
#
_symmetry.space_group_name_H-M   'P 1'
#
loop_
_entity.id
_entity.type
_entity.pdbx_description
1 polymer ?
#
loop_
_entity_poly.entity_id
_entity_poly.type
_entity_poly.pdbx_seq_one_letter_code
_entity_poly.pdbx_strand_id
1 'polypeptide(L)'
;MICVYRDFTLLPSCICFREKKAGSKKLHGVNGTVYNELIRALCRDFPTLVINRLLRKIECLDFEAVTYDVFKSGVFTCCVLEDYLRLVEYLFNSLDFTKTGKCDKAVCDAVLEQLKTSLASNKTDARKIVESGYNLGPDGLFHVLDKAMKRDTHISTAFTLEMFTAECCEAFIAKVKKLR
;
A
#
# COMPACT_ATOMS: atom_id res chain seq x y z
N MET A 1 -2.66 -7.37 13.89
CA MET A 1 -3.46 -8.58 13.60
C MET A 1 -4.65 -8.18 12.75
N ILE A 2 -4.46 -7.93 11.45
CA ILE A 2 -5.54 -7.89 10.44
C ILE A 2 -4.92 -8.40 9.13
N CYS A 3 -4.84 -9.72 9.02
CA CYS A 3 -4.81 -10.42 7.75
C CYS A 3 -6.03 -11.32 7.83
N VAL A 4 -7.19 -10.78 7.46
CA VAL A 4 -8.36 -11.63 7.22
C VAL A 4 -8.01 -12.42 5.98
N TYR A 5 -7.86 -13.73 6.16
CA TYR A 5 -7.66 -14.73 5.12
C TYR A 5 -8.61 -14.47 3.95
N ARG A 6 -8.14 -13.79 2.89
CA ARG A 6 -8.69 -14.00 1.56
C ARG A 6 -8.17 -15.37 1.12
N ASP A 7 -9.06 -16.34 1.20
CA ASP A 7 -8.81 -17.72 0.81
C ASP A 7 -8.54 -17.77 -0.71
N PHE A 8 -7.26 -17.83 -1.08
CA PHE A 8 -6.83 -17.93 -2.49
C PHE A 8 -7.00 -19.34 -3.07
N THR A 9 -7.68 -20.25 -2.36
CA THR A 9 -8.01 -21.61 -2.81
C THR A 9 -9.00 -21.64 -3.99
N LEU A 10 -9.60 -20.50 -4.35
CA LEU A 10 -10.48 -20.34 -5.52
C LEU A 10 -9.81 -19.67 -6.72
N LEU A 11 -8.48 -19.48 -6.73
CA LEU A 11 -7.80 -19.24 -8.00
C LEU A 11 -8.02 -20.49 -8.86
N PRO A 12 -8.65 -20.37 -10.05
CA PRO A 12 -9.01 -21.51 -10.86
C PRO A 12 -7.79 -22.41 -11.05
N SER A 13 -8.03 -23.71 -10.93
CA SER A 13 -7.10 -24.84 -10.90
C SER A 13 -6.16 -24.98 -12.11
N CYS A 14 -5.98 -23.91 -12.88
CA CYS A 14 -5.36 -23.88 -14.20
C CYS A 14 -4.15 -22.92 -14.29
N ILE A 15 -3.73 -22.25 -13.22
CA ILE A 15 -2.56 -21.34 -13.30
C ILE A 15 -1.27 -22.15 -13.21
N CYS A 16 -0.79 -22.62 -14.36
CA CYS A 16 0.51 -23.27 -14.50
C CYS A 16 1.64 -22.25 -14.32
N PHE A 17 2.26 -22.22 -13.14
CA PHE A 17 3.51 -21.50 -12.93
C PHE A 17 4.72 -22.38 -13.29
N ARG A 18 5.70 -21.77 -13.95
CA ARG A 18 6.85 -22.46 -14.51
C ARG A 18 7.83 -22.90 -13.42
N GLU A 19 7.90 -24.21 -13.15
CA GLU A 19 9.10 -24.83 -12.56
C GLU A 19 10.07 -25.20 -13.69
N LYS A 20 11.35 -24.81 -13.58
CA LYS A 20 12.38 -25.19 -14.56
C LYS A 20 12.65 -26.70 -14.45
N LYS A 21 12.00 -27.51 -15.29
CA LYS A 21 12.52 -28.82 -15.72
C LYS A 21 12.49 -28.92 -17.25
N ALA A 22 13.63 -29.30 -17.81
CA ALA A 22 13.84 -29.50 -19.23
C ALA A 22 13.00 -30.68 -19.73
N GLY A 23 12.16 -30.45 -20.73
CA GLY A 23 11.35 -31.49 -21.37
C GLY A 23 10.39 -30.88 -22.39
N SER A 24 10.48 -31.35 -23.63
CA SER A 24 9.87 -30.85 -24.87
C SER A 24 8.33 -30.89 -24.92
N LYS A 25 7.64 -30.05 -24.14
CA LYS A 25 6.22 -29.71 -24.36
C LYS A 25 6.02 -28.20 -24.23
N LYS A 26 5.35 -27.57 -25.21
CA LYS A 26 4.93 -26.15 -25.15
C LYS A 26 4.03 -25.96 -23.92
N LEU A 27 4.60 -25.43 -22.84
CA LEU A 27 3.90 -25.14 -21.60
C LEU A 27 3.29 -23.74 -21.67
N HIS A 28 1.97 -23.66 -21.42
CA HIS A 28 1.17 -22.45 -21.38
C HIS A 28 1.25 -21.83 -19.98
N GLY A 29 2.25 -20.98 -19.75
CA GLY A 29 2.39 -20.23 -18.49
C GLY A 29 1.74 -18.84 -18.57
N VAL A 30 1.57 -18.18 -17.42
CA VAL A 30 1.11 -16.78 -17.37
C VAL A 30 2.15 -15.88 -18.05
N ASN A 31 1.69 -15.10 -19.03
CA ASN A 31 2.50 -14.06 -19.66
C ASN A 31 2.18 -12.69 -19.05
N GLY A 32 2.97 -11.68 -19.39
CA GLY A 32 2.80 -10.33 -18.85
C GLY A 32 1.45 -9.71 -19.19
N THR A 33 0.86 -10.01 -20.36
CA THR A 33 -0.48 -9.50 -20.71
C THR A 33 -1.53 -9.97 -19.70
N VAL A 34 -1.65 -11.28 -19.49
CA VAL A 34 -2.64 -11.86 -18.56
C VAL A 34 -2.38 -11.39 -17.13
N TYR A 35 -1.11 -11.32 -16.72
CA TYR A 35 -0.75 -10.81 -15.40
C TYR A 35 -1.12 -9.33 -15.23
N ASN A 36 -0.78 -8.45 -16.18
CA ASN A 36 -1.09 -7.02 -16.08
C ASN A 36 -2.61 -6.77 -16.09
N GLU A 37 -3.39 -7.53 -16.87
CA GLU A 37 -4.85 -7.49 -16.83
C GLU A 37 -5.40 -7.86 -15.45
N LEU A 38 -4.88 -8.94 -14.84
CA LEU A 38 -5.25 -9.33 -13.48
C LEU A 38 -4.91 -8.22 -12.46
N ILE A 39 -3.71 -7.64 -12.52
CA ILE A 39 -3.30 -6.55 -11.61
C ILE A 39 -4.25 -5.36 -11.74
N ARG A 40 -4.62 -4.96 -12.97
CA ARG A 40 -5.58 -3.87 -13.20
C ARG A 40 -6.98 -4.21 -12.70
N ALA A 41 -7.42 -5.46 -12.84
CA ALA A 41 -8.71 -5.91 -12.32
C ALA A 41 -8.74 -5.87 -10.78
N LEU A 42 -7.67 -6.31 -10.11
CA LEU A 42 -7.53 -6.26 -8.65
C LEU A 42 -7.48 -4.81 -8.12
N CYS A 43 -6.92 -3.89 -8.90
CA CYS A 43 -6.76 -2.48 -8.51
C CYS A 43 -7.85 -1.56 -9.10
N ARG A 44 -8.98 -2.11 -9.58
CA ARG A 44 -10.00 -1.35 -10.32
C ARG A 44 -10.51 -0.12 -9.58
N ASP A 45 -10.67 -0.24 -8.27
CA ASP A 45 -11.24 0.81 -7.42
C ASP A 45 -10.17 1.69 -6.77
N PHE A 46 -8.90 1.53 -7.15
CA PHE A 46 -7.81 2.32 -6.56
C PHE A 46 -7.77 3.70 -7.19
N PRO A 47 -7.38 4.75 -6.45
CA PRO A 47 -7.16 6.06 -7.02
C PRO A 47 -6.15 6.01 -8.18
N THR A 48 -6.46 6.71 -9.28
CA THR A 48 -5.65 6.70 -10.53
C THR A 48 -4.17 6.99 -10.29
N LEU A 49 -3.85 7.92 -9.40
CA LEU A 49 -2.47 8.24 -9.05
C LEU A 49 -1.74 7.08 -8.37
N VAL A 50 -2.44 6.33 -7.50
CA VAL A 50 -1.90 5.20 -6.74
C VAL A 50 -1.65 4.02 -7.67
N ILE A 51 -2.62 3.67 -8.53
CA ILE A 51 -2.45 2.57 -9.50
C ILE A 51 -1.31 2.87 -10.48
N ASN A 52 -1.19 4.09 -11.01
CA ASN A 52 -0.08 4.47 -11.90
C ASN A 52 1.29 4.35 -11.20
N ARG A 53 1.38 4.69 -9.91
CA ARG A 53 2.61 4.51 -9.13
C ARG A 53 2.93 3.04 -8.88
N LEU A 54 1.92 2.22 -8.60
CA LEU A 54 2.08 0.78 -8.40
C LEU A 54 2.50 0.06 -9.68
N LEU A 55 1.83 0.33 -10.80
CA LEU A 55 2.10 -0.33 -12.08
C LEU A 55 3.55 -0.12 -12.54
N ARG A 56 4.10 1.08 -12.35
CA ARG A 56 5.54 1.36 -12.61
C ARG A 56 6.51 0.48 -11.82
N LYS A 57 6.07 -0.14 -10.73
CA LYS A 57 6.88 -1.05 -9.90
C LYS A 57 6.71 -2.52 -10.30
N ILE A 58 5.51 -2.93 -10.69
CA ILE A 58 5.15 -4.36 -10.73
C ILE A 58 4.68 -4.86 -12.10
N GLU A 59 4.50 -4.00 -13.11
CA GLU A 59 4.08 -4.44 -14.46
C GLU A 59 5.16 -5.27 -15.18
N CYS A 60 4.68 -6.27 -15.92
CA CYS A 60 5.47 -7.10 -16.81
C CYS A 60 5.35 -6.63 -18.27
N LEU A 61 6.24 -7.11 -19.14
CA LEU A 61 6.15 -6.90 -20.58
C LEU A 61 5.20 -7.96 -21.12
N ASP A 62 4.40 -7.63 -22.12
CA ASP A 62 3.33 -8.50 -22.61
C ASP A 62 3.77 -9.95 -22.91
N PHE A 63 4.94 -10.11 -23.53
CA PHE A 63 5.51 -11.40 -23.91
C PHE A 63 6.38 -12.06 -22.82
N GLU A 64 6.62 -11.39 -21.70
CA GLU A 64 7.42 -11.94 -20.61
C GLU A 64 6.70 -13.12 -19.95
N ALA A 65 7.41 -14.22 -19.72
CA ALA A 65 6.91 -15.31 -18.90
C ALA A 65 7.02 -14.95 -17.41
N VAL A 66 5.87 -14.84 -16.73
CA VAL A 66 5.80 -14.43 -15.32
C VAL A 66 6.09 -15.64 -14.43
N THR A 67 7.07 -15.49 -13.52
CA THR A 67 7.39 -16.55 -12.55
C THR A 67 6.35 -16.58 -11.43
N TYR A 68 6.26 -17.71 -10.72
CA TYR A 68 5.37 -17.83 -9.56
C TYR A 68 5.62 -16.73 -8.53
N ASP A 69 6.89 -16.44 -8.21
CA ASP A 69 7.24 -15.44 -7.20
C ASP A 69 6.83 -14.02 -7.61
N VAL A 70 6.99 -13.66 -8.89
CA VAL A 70 6.57 -12.37 -9.43
C VAL A 70 5.04 -12.26 -9.39
N PHE A 71 4.33 -13.28 -9.86
CA PHE A 71 2.87 -13.32 -9.81
C PHE A 71 2.35 -13.18 -8.37
N LYS A 72 2.87 -14.04 -7.48
CA LYS A 72 2.51 -14.08 -6.07
C LYS A 72 2.76 -12.72 -5.44
N SER A 73 3.96 -12.16 -5.60
CA SER A 73 4.32 -10.86 -5.03
C SER A 73 3.43 -9.74 -5.55
N GLY A 74 3.12 -9.71 -6.85
CA GLY A 74 2.24 -8.71 -7.46
C GLY A 74 0.83 -8.77 -6.90
N VAL A 75 0.21 -9.95 -6.89
CA VAL A 75 -1.15 -10.17 -6.36
C VAL A 75 -1.23 -9.83 -4.87
N PHE A 76 -0.29 -10.32 -4.05
CA PHE A 76 -0.25 -9.99 -2.63
C PHE A 76 -0.07 -8.48 -2.39
N THR A 77 0.76 -7.82 -3.18
CA THR A 77 0.95 -6.35 -3.06
C THR A 77 -0.35 -5.61 -3.32
N CYS A 78 -1.14 -6.02 -4.32
CA CYS A 78 -2.43 -5.40 -4.63
C CYS A 78 -3.41 -5.57 -3.46
N CYS A 79 -3.55 -6.78 -2.91
CA CYS A 79 -4.46 -7.02 -1.80
C CYS A 79 -4.06 -6.26 -0.53
N VAL A 80 -2.77 -6.23 -0.20
CA VAL A 80 -2.28 -5.47 0.97
C VAL A 80 -2.47 -3.98 0.77
N LEU A 81 -2.29 -3.46 -0.46
CA LEU A 81 -2.54 -2.05 -0.76
C LEU A 81 -4.02 -1.69 -0.67
N GLU A 82 -4.93 -2.59 -1.07
CA GLU A 82 -6.37 -2.42 -0.90
C GLU A 82 -6.74 -2.22 0.59
N ASP A 83 -6.23 -3.11 1.45
CA ASP A 83 -6.44 -3.02 2.90
C ASP A 83 -5.82 -1.74 3.48
N TYR A 84 -4.63 -1.37 3.00
CA TYR A 84 -3.95 -0.15 3.42
C TYR A 84 -4.72 1.11 3.02
N LEU A 85 -5.28 1.17 1.82
CA LEU A 85 -6.10 2.30 1.36
C LEU A 85 -7.33 2.51 2.27
N ARG A 86 -8.01 1.41 2.65
CA ARG A 86 -9.13 1.50 3.59
C ARG A 86 -8.69 2.04 4.96
N LEU A 87 -7.53 1.61 5.46
CA LEU A 87 -6.98 2.12 6.72
C LEU A 87 -6.60 3.60 6.64
N VAL A 88 -6.04 4.05 5.52
CA VAL A 88 -5.71 5.46 5.28
C VAL A 88 -6.97 6.33 5.26
N GLU A 89 -8.04 5.85 4.63
CA GLU A 89 -9.33 6.54 4.62
C GLU A 89 -9.92 6.63 6.04
N TYR A 90 -9.93 5.54 6.80
CA TYR A 90 -10.38 5.57 8.21
C TYR A 90 -9.56 6.53 9.06
N LEU A 91 -8.25 6.56 8.86
CA LEU A 91 -7.36 7.47 9.57
C LEU A 91 -7.67 8.92 9.24
N PHE A 92 -7.81 9.27 7.96
CA PHE A 92 -8.18 10.63 7.56
C PHE A 92 -9.54 11.06 8.12
N ASN A 93 -10.55 10.19 8.02
CA ASN A 93 -11.88 10.47 8.56
C ASN A 93 -11.88 10.67 10.08
N SER A 94 -10.90 10.11 10.79
CA SER A 94 -10.72 10.33 12.24
C SER A 94 -10.08 11.69 12.55
N LEU A 95 -9.36 12.28 11.58
CA LEU A 95 -8.77 13.62 11.68
C LEU A 95 -9.74 14.72 11.22
N ASP A 96 -10.70 14.39 10.35
CA ASP A 96 -11.75 15.31 9.91
C ASP A 96 -12.88 15.40 10.96
N PHE A 97 -12.58 16.08 12.06
CA PHE A 97 -13.51 16.29 13.16
C PHE A 97 -14.83 16.97 12.73
N THR A 98 -14.79 17.72 11.63
CA THR A 98 -15.92 18.51 11.12
C THR A 98 -16.71 17.82 10.02
N LYS A 99 -16.23 16.69 9.50
CA LYS A 99 -16.79 15.95 8.35
C LYS A 99 -16.97 16.82 7.10
N THR A 100 -16.01 17.72 6.85
CA THR A 100 -16.04 18.63 5.70
C THR A 100 -15.24 18.11 4.49
N GLY A 101 -14.61 16.93 4.62
CA GLY A 101 -13.67 16.37 3.66
C GLY A 101 -12.31 17.05 3.68
N LYS A 102 -12.03 17.86 4.72
CA LYS A 102 -10.84 18.70 4.85
C LYS A 102 -10.33 18.67 6.28
N CYS A 103 -9.03 18.51 6.41
CA CYS A 103 -8.32 18.54 7.68
C CYS A 103 -7.31 19.69 7.71
N ASP A 104 -6.93 20.09 8.91
CA ASP A 104 -5.79 20.98 9.08
C ASP A 104 -4.50 20.29 8.61
N LYS A 105 -3.71 21.00 7.80
CA LYS A 105 -2.48 20.44 7.21
C LYS A 105 -1.45 20.07 8.27
N ALA A 106 -1.29 20.84 9.34
CA ALA A 106 -0.30 20.54 10.38
C ALA A 106 -0.65 19.23 11.11
N VAL A 107 -1.95 18.99 11.35
CA VAL A 107 -2.46 17.73 11.90
C VAL A 107 -2.20 16.56 10.95
N CYS A 108 -2.52 16.69 9.66
CA CYS A 108 -2.26 15.64 8.67
C CYS A 108 -0.76 15.35 8.51
N ASP A 109 0.08 16.38 8.44
CA ASP A 109 1.53 16.23 8.30
C ASP A 109 2.13 15.48 9.51
N ALA A 110 1.70 15.83 10.72
CA ALA A 110 2.13 15.15 11.95
C ALA A 110 1.86 13.65 11.93
N VAL A 111 0.65 13.25 11.54
CA VAL A 111 0.26 11.83 11.44
C VAL A 111 1.02 11.14 10.30
N LEU A 112 1.15 11.81 9.16
CA LEU A 112 1.87 11.30 8.00
C LEU A 112 3.35 11.06 8.31
N GLU A 113 4.00 11.94 9.07
CA GLU A 113 5.38 11.75 9.52
C GLU A 113 5.53 10.52 10.42
N GLN A 114 4.60 10.32 11.36
CA GLN A 114 4.60 9.13 12.23
C GLN A 114 4.40 7.85 11.42
N LEU A 115 3.49 7.85 10.45
CA LEU A 115 3.27 6.74 9.55
C LEU A 115 4.50 6.45 8.69
N LYS A 116 5.10 7.47 8.07
CA LYS A 116 6.32 7.35 7.26
C LYS A 116 7.48 6.79 8.08
N THR A 117 7.66 7.26 9.31
CA THR A 117 8.71 6.78 10.22
C THR A 117 8.50 5.31 10.59
N SER A 118 7.26 4.96 10.89
CA SER A 118 6.87 3.59 11.23
C SER A 118 7.07 2.63 10.05
N LEU A 119 6.71 3.05 8.83
CA LEU A 119 6.93 2.29 7.61
C LEU A 119 8.42 2.21 7.22
N ALA A 120 9.21 3.24 7.54
CA ALA A 120 10.64 3.26 7.31
C ALA A 120 11.36 2.20 8.15
N SER A 121 10.83 1.86 9.33
CA SER A 121 11.38 0.81 10.19
C SER A 121 11.49 -0.56 9.49
N ASN A 122 12.55 -1.31 9.80
CA ASN A 122 12.80 -2.61 9.19
C ASN A 122 12.19 -3.72 10.04
N LYS A 123 11.45 -4.64 9.41
CA LYS A 123 10.69 -5.74 10.05
C LYS A 123 11.55 -6.76 10.84
N THR A 124 12.87 -6.65 10.79
CA THR A 124 13.77 -7.60 11.47
C THR A 124 14.16 -7.14 12.88
N ASP A 125 13.91 -5.88 13.22
CA ASP A 125 14.25 -5.33 14.54
C ASP A 125 13.00 -5.25 15.42
N ALA A 126 12.86 -6.20 16.34
CA ALA A 126 11.72 -6.28 17.25
C ALA A 126 11.53 -4.99 18.07
N ARG A 127 12.63 -4.31 18.44
CA ARG A 127 12.56 -3.05 19.19
C ARG A 127 11.90 -1.96 18.34
N LYS A 128 12.28 -1.84 17.06
CA LYS A 128 11.69 -0.86 16.14
C LYS A 128 10.23 -1.13 15.81
N ILE A 129 9.82 -2.40 15.79
CA ILE A 129 8.40 -2.76 15.61
C ILE A 129 7.58 -2.27 16.81
N VAL A 130 8.06 -2.52 18.03
CA VAL A 130 7.38 -2.06 19.25
C VAL A 130 7.34 -0.53 19.32
N GLU A 131 8.45 0.13 19.01
CA GLU A 131 8.54 1.60 18.96
C GLU A 131 7.57 2.20 17.93
N SER A 132 7.50 1.61 16.72
CA SER A 132 6.54 2.02 15.69
C SER A 132 5.10 1.82 16.16
N GLY A 133 4.82 0.72 16.87
CA GLY A 133 3.51 0.45 17.48
C GLY A 133 3.13 1.47 18.55
N TYR A 134 4.08 1.88 19.41
CA TYR A 134 3.87 2.94 20.40
C TYR A 134 3.60 4.30 19.73
N ASN A 135 4.41 4.65 18.73
CA ASN A 135 4.31 5.93 18.02
C ASN A 135 2.99 6.09 17.25
N LEU A 136 2.44 5.00 16.72
CA LEU A 136 1.12 4.95 16.08
C LEU A 136 -0.02 4.70 17.08
N GLY A 137 0.29 4.46 18.35
CA GLY A 137 -0.69 4.29 19.41
C GLY A 137 -1.30 5.64 19.85
N PRO A 138 -2.37 5.59 20.66
CA PRO A 138 -3.05 6.80 21.13
C PRO A 138 -2.12 7.80 21.82
N ASP A 139 -1.25 7.33 22.71
CA ASP A 139 -0.34 8.21 23.46
C ASP A 139 0.73 8.86 22.56
N GLY A 140 1.33 8.07 21.66
CA GLY A 140 2.31 8.55 20.70
C GLY A 140 1.72 9.59 19.76
N LEU A 141 0.54 9.31 19.19
CA LEU A 141 -0.16 10.24 18.31
C LEU A 141 -0.62 11.49 19.06
N PHE A 142 -1.13 11.35 20.29
CA PHE A 142 -1.59 12.49 21.10
C PHE A 142 -0.50 13.55 21.27
N HIS A 143 0.72 13.14 21.63
CA HIS A 143 1.83 14.08 21.82
C HIS A 143 2.21 14.83 20.54
N VAL A 144 2.20 14.13 19.40
CA VAL A 144 2.58 14.73 18.11
C VAL A 144 1.47 15.68 17.63
N LEU A 145 0.21 15.29 17.81
CA LEU A 145 -0.96 16.09 17.46
C LEU A 145 -1.08 17.34 18.34
N ASP A 146 -0.95 17.22 19.67
CA ASP A 146 -0.95 18.34 20.60
C ASP A 146 0.15 19.36 20.25
N LYS A 147 1.34 18.87 19.89
CA LYS A 147 2.44 19.73 19.41
C LYS A 147 2.12 20.39 18.07
N ALA A 148 1.47 19.69 17.14
CA ALA A 148 1.09 20.22 15.84
C ALA A 148 0.03 21.30 15.97
N MET A 149 -0.99 21.10 16.82
CA MET A 149 -2.07 22.06 17.07
C MET A 149 -1.60 23.33 17.80
N LYS A 150 -0.53 23.23 18.61
CA LYS A 150 0.09 24.40 19.28
C LYS A 150 0.96 25.24 18.36
N ARG A 151 1.35 24.73 17.19
CA ARG A 151 2.08 25.53 16.20
C ARG A 151 1.06 26.45 15.53
N ASP A 152 1.14 27.73 15.85
CA ASP A 152 0.28 28.78 15.30
C ASP A 152 0.54 28.94 13.79
N THR A 153 -0.07 28.08 12.97
CA THR A 153 0.04 28.13 11.52
C THR A 153 -0.96 29.13 10.98
N HIS A 154 -0.47 30.35 10.78
CA HIS A 154 -1.20 31.53 10.31
C HIS A 154 -1.82 31.40 8.88
N ILE A 155 -1.82 30.21 8.27
CA ILE A 155 -2.52 29.86 7.04
C ILE A 155 -2.93 28.37 7.13
N SER A 156 -4.15 28.11 7.62
CA SER A 156 -4.76 26.77 7.56
C SER A 156 -5.01 26.40 6.10
N THR A 157 -4.05 25.74 5.48
CA THR A 157 -4.23 25.13 4.16
C THR A 157 -5.04 23.86 4.35
N ALA A 158 -6.21 23.79 3.70
CA ALA A 158 -7.05 22.60 3.77
C ALA A 158 -6.35 21.41 3.12
N PHE A 159 -6.27 20.29 3.85
CA PHE A 159 -5.68 19.05 3.37
C PHE A 159 -6.80 18.03 3.09
N THR A 160 -6.91 17.54 1.85
CA THR A 160 -7.99 16.64 1.44
C THR A 160 -7.60 15.17 1.56
N LEU A 161 -8.61 14.28 1.55
CA LEU A 161 -8.41 12.83 1.55
C LEU A 161 -7.53 12.38 0.38
N GLU A 162 -7.69 12.97 -0.80
CA GLU A 162 -6.89 12.63 -1.99
C GLU A 162 -5.40 12.93 -1.78
N MET A 163 -5.08 14.12 -1.25
CA MET A 163 -3.69 14.52 -0.94
C MET A 163 -3.08 13.60 0.12
N PHE A 164 -3.83 13.31 1.18
CA PHE A 164 -3.40 12.42 2.25
C PHE A 164 -3.16 11.00 1.75
N THR A 165 -4.05 10.50 0.91
CA THR A 165 -3.94 9.17 0.29
C THR A 165 -2.70 9.06 -0.60
N ALA A 166 -2.45 10.07 -1.43
CA ALA A 166 -1.29 10.10 -2.32
C ALA A 166 0.03 9.99 -1.54
N GLU A 167 0.16 10.75 -0.46
CA GLU A 167 1.34 10.77 0.42
C GLU A 167 1.52 9.46 1.19
N CYS A 168 0.45 8.93 1.78
CA CYS A 168 0.50 7.66 2.51
C CYS A 168 0.87 6.50 1.57
N CYS A 169 0.32 6.49 0.36
CA CYS A 169 0.61 5.46 -0.63
C CYS A 169 2.03 5.57 -1.19
N GLU A 170 2.61 6.77 -1.24
CA GLU A 170 4.01 6.95 -1.63
C GLU A 170 4.95 6.18 -0.71
N ALA A 171 4.75 6.31 0.60
CA ALA A 171 5.54 5.61 1.61
C ALA A 171 5.39 4.08 1.50
N PHE A 172 4.18 3.59 1.23
CA PHE A 172 3.92 2.17 0.99
C PHE A 172 4.63 1.67 -0.28
N ILE A 173 4.41 2.35 -1.41
CA ILE A 173 4.95 1.96 -2.72
C ILE A 173 6.49 2.05 -2.75
N ALA A 174 7.09 2.94 -1.96
CA ALA A 174 8.54 2.99 -1.78
C ALA A 174 9.13 1.67 -1.23
N LYS A 175 8.35 0.92 -0.43
CA LYS A 175 8.74 -0.40 0.11
C LYS A 175 8.44 -1.57 -0.83
N VAL A 176 7.62 -1.35 -1.86
CA VAL A 176 7.35 -2.36 -2.89
C VAL A 176 8.62 -2.54 -3.71
N LYS A 177 9.17 -3.77 -3.66
CA LYS A 177 10.29 -4.15 -4.51
C LYS A 177 9.87 -4.03 -5.95
N LYS A 178 10.69 -3.35 -6.75
CA LYS A 178 10.48 -3.34 -8.18
C LYS A 178 10.67 -4.77 -8.66
N LEU A 179 9.71 -5.29 -9.43
CA LEU A 179 9.81 -6.64 -9.99
C LEU A 179 10.79 -6.65 -11.20
N ARG A 180 11.37 -5.48 -11.53
CA ARG A 180 12.34 -5.21 -12.58
C ARG A 180 13.40 -4.20 -12.18
#